data_AF-A0A1B0Z7P2-F1
#
_entry.id   AF-A0A1B0Z7P2-F1
#
_cell.length_a   1.000
_cell.length_b   1.000
_cell.length_c   1.000
_cell.angle_alpha   90.00
_cell.angle_beta   90.00
_cell.angle_gamma   90.00
#
_symmetry.space_group_name_H-M   'P 1'
#
loop_
_entity.id
_entity.type
_entity.pdbx_description
1 polymer ?
#
loop_
_entity_poly.entity_id
_entity_poly.type
_entity_poly.pdbx_seq_one_letter_code
_entity_poly.pdbx_strand_id
1 'polypeptide(L)'
;YAIFGMSQFAYVKKESGIDDMFNFETFPNSMICLFQITTSGGWNYLLFPILNKEPDCDPKKVHPGSSVEGDCGNPSVGIFFFVSYIIISFLVVVNMYIAVILENFSVATEESAEPLGEDDFEMFYEVWEKFDPGATQFIEFSKLFDFAASLEPPLLIPKPNKVQLIAMDLPIVSGDRIHCLDILFAFTKRVLGESDEMDALRVQMEDRFMAANPSKVSYE
;
A
#
# COMPACT_ATOMS: atom_id res chain seq x y z
N TYR A 1 -13.98 -24.40 -10.91
CA TYR A 1 -15.38 -24.36 -10.45
C TYR A 1 -16.37 -24.09 -11.58
N ALA A 2 -16.27 -23.00 -12.36
CA ALA A 2 -17.28 -22.68 -13.40
C ALA A 2 -17.48 -23.80 -14.43
N ILE A 3 -16.39 -24.28 -15.05
CA ILE A 3 -16.42 -25.37 -16.04
C ILE A 3 -17.01 -26.65 -15.43
N PHE A 4 -16.63 -26.98 -14.19
CA PHE A 4 -17.14 -28.17 -13.51
C PHE A 4 -18.64 -28.02 -13.21
N GLY A 5 -19.07 -26.85 -12.72
CA GLY A 5 -20.48 -26.53 -12.48
C GLY A 5 -21.31 -26.67 -13.75
N MET A 6 -20.80 -26.22 -14.90
CA MET A 6 -21.47 -26.44 -16.18
C MET A 6 -21.64 -27.92 -16.51
N SER A 7 -20.58 -28.71 -16.34
CA SER A 7 -20.64 -30.13 -16.69
C SER A 7 -21.58 -30.94 -15.79
N GLN A 8 -21.78 -30.51 -14.54
CA GLN A 8 -22.53 -31.27 -13.53
C GLN A 8 -23.95 -30.75 -13.30
N PHE A 9 -24.18 -29.44 -13.47
CA PHE A 9 -25.39 -28.77 -12.99
C PHE A 9 -26.15 -28.00 -14.09
N ALA A 10 -25.70 -28.02 -15.34
CA ALA A 10 -26.36 -27.29 -16.44
C ALA A 10 -27.83 -27.66 -16.65
N TYR A 11 -28.20 -28.93 -16.41
CA TYR A 11 -29.56 -29.43 -16.67
C TYR A 11 -30.41 -29.55 -15.41
N VAL A 12 -29.90 -29.12 -14.25
CA VAL A 12 -30.66 -29.20 -12.99
C VAL A 12 -31.93 -28.38 -13.11
N LYS A 13 -33.03 -28.91 -12.56
CA LYS A 13 -34.32 -28.25 -12.56
C LYS A 13 -34.20 -26.82 -12.02
N LYS A 14 -34.69 -25.86 -12.80
CA LYS A 14 -34.77 -24.45 -12.41
C LYS A 14 -35.77 -24.29 -11.27
N GLU A 15 -35.27 -23.95 -10.10
CA GLU A 15 -36.04 -23.76 -8.88
C GLU A 15 -35.23 -22.88 -7.92
N SER A 16 -35.93 -22.19 -7.00
CA SER A 16 -35.29 -21.43 -5.93
C SER A 16 -34.35 -20.34 -6.44
N GLY A 17 -33.02 -20.57 -6.43
CA GLY A 17 -32.02 -19.63 -6.93
C GLY A 17 -31.49 -19.93 -8.34
N ILE A 18 -31.92 -21.03 -8.96
CA ILE A 18 -31.55 -21.36 -10.35
C ILE A 18 -32.68 -20.91 -11.28
N ASP A 19 -32.39 -19.93 -12.15
CA ASP A 19 -33.33 -19.38 -13.13
C ASP A 19 -32.69 -19.20 -14.53
N ASP A 20 -33.28 -18.38 -15.40
CA ASP A 20 -32.76 -18.16 -16.77
C ASP A 20 -31.48 -17.31 -16.82
N MET A 21 -31.18 -16.57 -15.75
CA MET A 21 -30.02 -15.67 -15.65
C MET A 21 -28.94 -16.25 -14.72
N PHE A 22 -29.33 -16.80 -13.57
CA PHE A 22 -28.46 -17.43 -12.58
C PHE A 22 -28.56 -18.94 -12.72
N ASN A 23 -27.70 -19.52 -13.56
CA ASN A 23 -27.63 -20.96 -13.77
C ASN A 23 -26.22 -21.41 -14.19
N PHE A 24 -26.06 -22.72 -14.36
CA PHE A 24 -24.82 -23.34 -14.81
C PHE A 24 -24.87 -23.78 -16.28
N GLU A 25 -25.77 -23.22 -17.11
CA GLU A 25 -25.90 -23.65 -18.52
C GLU A 25 -24.70 -23.19 -19.37
N THR A 26 -24.18 -21.99 -19.09
CA THR A 26 -23.08 -21.38 -19.84
C THR A 26 -21.94 -20.93 -18.91
N PHE A 27 -20.77 -20.70 -19.50
CA PHE A 27 -19.60 -20.26 -18.74
C PHE A 27 -19.82 -18.89 -18.06
N PRO A 28 -20.36 -17.85 -18.74
CA PRO A 28 -20.65 -16.57 -18.10
C PRO A 28 -21.66 -16.69 -16.97
N ASN A 29 -22.76 -17.43 -17.15
CA ASN A 29 -23.77 -17.61 -16.10
C ASN A 29 -23.18 -18.32 -14.88
N SER A 30 -22.37 -19.36 -15.11
CA SER A 30 -21.65 -20.07 -14.05
C SER A 30 -20.69 -19.15 -13.29
N MET A 31 -20.01 -18.24 -13.99
CA MET A 31 -19.13 -17.25 -13.37
C MET A 31 -19.90 -16.26 -12.49
N ILE A 32 -21.09 -15.80 -12.93
CA ILE A 32 -21.95 -14.92 -12.14
C ILE A 32 -22.41 -15.63 -10.87
N CYS A 33 -22.86 -16.89 -10.95
CA CYS A 33 -23.23 -17.68 -9.78
C CYS A 33 -22.06 -17.84 -8.80
N LEU A 34 -20.84 -18.13 -9.30
CA LEU A 34 -19.66 -18.27 -8.44
C LEU A 34 -19.23 -16.94 -7.80
N PHE A 35 -19.34 -15.84 -8.53
CA PHE A 35 -19.10 -14.51 -7.99
C PHE A 35 -20.05 -14.20 -6.83
N GLN A 36 -21.34 -14.51 -7.00
CA GLN A 36 -22.34 -14.38 -5.93
C GLN A 36 -22.00 -15.26 -4.71
N ILE A 37 -21.57 -16.51 -4.91
CA ILE A 37 -21.18 -17.41 -3.82
C ILE A 37 -19.90 -16.93 -3.11
N THR A 38 -18.99 -16.23 -3.81
CA THR A 38 -17.74 -15.70 -3.22
C THR A 38 -18.03 -14.75 -2.06
N THR A 39 -19.12 -13.99 -2.12
CA THR A 39 -19.56 -13.12 -1.02
C THR A 39 -20.38 -13.86 0.03
N SER A 40 -20.41 -15.20 0.00
CA SER A 40 -21.26 -16.10 0.82
C SER A 40 -22.77 -15.84 0.68
N GLY A 41 -23.21 -15.13 -0.36
CA GLY A 41 -24.61 -14.81 -0.59
C GLY A 41 -25.31 -15.85 -1.45
N GLY A 42 -26.53 -16.26 -1.07
CA GLY A 42 -27.43 -17.05 -1.93
C GLY A 42 -26.97 -18.45 -2.36
N TRP A 43 -25.85 -18.96 -1.82
CA TRP A 43 -25.34 -20.30 -2.13
C TRP A 43 -26.34 -21.41 -1.76
N ASN A 44 -27.13 -21.20 -0.71
CA ASN A 44 -28.17 -22.12 -0.26
C ASN A 44 -29.28 -22.28 -1.30
N TYR A 45 -29.66 -21.20 -1.97
CA TYR A 45 -30.70 -21.21 -3.01
C TYR A 45 -30.21 -21.87 -4.31
N LEU A 46 -28.91 -21.78 -4.61
CA LEU A 46 -28.30 -22.48 -5.73
C LEU A 46 -28.06 -23.97 -5.43
N LEU A 47 -27.77 -24.33 -4.18
CA LEU A 47 -27.57 -25.71 -3.77
C LEU A 47 -28.89 -26.49 -3.70
N PHE A 48 -29.99 -25.87 -3.26
CA PHE A 48 -31.25 -26.56 -3.00
C PHE A 48 -31.76 -27.40 -4.20
N PRO A 49 -31.84 -26.87 -5.44
CA PRO A 49 -32.30 -27.66 -6.58
C PRO A 49 -31.34 -28.80 -6.95
N ILE A 50 -30.05 -28.67 -6.64
CA ILE A 50 -29.02 -29.69 -6.88
C ILE A 50 -29.15 -30.87 -5.90
N LEU A 51 -29.80 -30.65 -4.76
CA LEU A 51 -30.10 -31.70 -3.78
C LEU A 51 -31.37 -32.50 -4.11
N ASN A 52 -32.19 -32.04 -5.06
CA ASN A 52 -33.46 -32.67 -5.41
C ASN A 52 -33.25 -34.12 -5.90
N LYS A 53 -34.13 -35.00 -5.44
CA LYS A 53 -34.30 -36.39 -5.91
C LYS A 53 -35.76 -36.60 -6.31
N GLU A 54 -36.07 -37.74 -6.93
CA GLU A 54 -37.47 -38.12 -7.15
C GLU A 54 -38.27 -38.07 -5.83
N PRO A 55 -39.50 -37.51 -5.81
CA PRO A 55 -40.32 -37.08 -6.95
C PRO A 55 -40.14 -35.61 -7.38
N ASP A 56 -39.23 -34.86 -6.78
CA ASP A 56 -39.09 -33.40 -6.98
C ASP A 56 -38.36 -33.03 -8.29
N CYS A 57 -37.72 -34.02 -8.94
CA CYS A 57 -37.09 -33.95 -10.26
C CYS A 57 -37.49 -35.17 -11.12
N ASP A 58 -37.29 -35.07 -12.44
CA ASP A 58 -37.57 -36.13 -13.41
C ASP A 58 -36.26 -36.62 -14.04
N PRO A 59 -35.81 -37.86 -13.77
CA PRO A 59 -34.57 -38.40 -14.33
C PRO A 59 -34.68 -38.75 -15.82
N LYS A 60 -35.88 -38.72 -16.42
CA LYS A 60 -36.12 -39.03 -17.84
C LYS A 60 -36.56 -37.81 -18.64
N LYS A 61 -36.41 -36.61 -18.08
CA LYS A 61 -36.74 -35.37 -18.78
C LYS A 61 -35.91 -35.24 -20.04
N VAL A 62 -36.59 -35.11 -21.18
CA VAL A 62 -35.94 -34.92 -22.48
C VAL A 62 -35.63 -33.45 -22.70
N HIS A 63 -34.38 -33.14 -23.05
CA HIS A 63 -33.94 -31.80 -23.41
C HIS A 63 -33.76 -31.68 -24.92
N PRO A 64 -34.62 -30.93 -25.66
CA PRO A 64 -34.52 -30.82 -27.11
C PRO A 64 -33.13 -30.35 -27.56
N GLY A 65 -32.48 -31.11 -28.45
CA GLY A 65 -31.15 -30.77 -28.96
C GLY A 65 -29.97 -31.26 -28.11
N SER A 66 -30.22 -32.00 -27.02
CA SER A 66 -29.18 -32.65 -26.21
C SER A 66 -29.45 -34.16 -26.09
N SER A 67 -28.39 -34.95 -25.96
CA SER A 67 -28.48 -36.39 -25.66
C SER A 67 -28.53 -36.69 -24.17
N VAL A 68 -28.49 -35.65 -23.32
CA VAL A 68 -28.56 -35.79 -21.86
C VAL A 68 -30.03 -35.92 -21.44
N GLU A 69 -30.32 -36.88 -20.58
CA GLU A 69 -31.64 -37.11 -20.00
C GLU A 69 -31.64 -36.78 -18.50
N GLY A 70 -32.74 -36.18 -18.04
CA GLY A 70 -32.99 -35.90 -16.63
C GLY A 70 -32.67 -34.47 -16.19
N ASP A 71 -33.33 -34.03 -15.12
CA ASP A 71 -33.07 -32.74 -14.45
C ASP A 71 -32.77 -32.86 -12.95
N CYS A 72 -32.48 -34.09 -12.49
CA CYS A 72 -32.08 -34.38 -11.12
C CYS A 72 -30.61 -34.01 -10.87
N GLY A 73 -30.35 -33.38 -9.73
CA GLY A 73 -28.99 -33.11 -9.27
C GLY A 73 -28.34 -34.32 -8.59
N ASN A 74 -27.06 -34.19 -8.26
CA ASN A 74 -26.32 -35.16 -7.47
C ASN A 74 -25.97 -34.54 -6.10
N PRO A 75 -26.64 -34.94 -5.00
CA PRO A 75 -26.43 -34.32 -3.70
C PRO A 75 -25.00 -34.39 -3.19
N SER A 76 -24.31 -35.53 -3.38
CA SER A 76 -22.94 -35.69 -2.91
C SER A 76 -21.97 -34.77 -3.64
N VAL A 77 -22.11 -34.67 -4.97
CA VAL A 77 -21.29 -33.79 -5.80
C VAL A 77 -21.62 -32.32 -5.52
N GLY A 78 -22.90 -31.98 -5.37
CA GLY A 78 -23.37 -30.65 -5.01
C GLY A 78 -22.81 -30.17 -3.68
N ILE A 79 -22.95 -30.95 -2.62
CA ILE A 79 -22.41 -30.60 -1.30
C ILE A 79 -20.90 -30.39 -1.37
N PHE A 80 -20.16 -31.32 -1.99
CA PHE A 80 -18.71 -31.18 -2.11
C PHE A 80 -18.30 -29.94 -2.91
N PHE A 81 -18.98 -29.65 -4.02
CA PHE A 81 -18.71 -28.48 -4.85
C PHE A 81 -18.90 -27.18 -4.08
N PHE A 82 -20.05 -26.98 -3.43
CA PHE A 82 -20.36 -25.73 -2.73
C PHE A 82 -19.51 -25.55 -1.47
N VAL A 83 -19.38 -26.59 -0.64
CA VAL A 83 -18.60 -26.50 0.60
C VAL A 83 -17.12 -26.26 0.31
N SER A 84 -16.53 -26.99 -0.65
CA SER A 84 -15.13 -26.77 -1.02
C SER A 84 -14.89 -25.38 -1.59
N TYR A 85 -15.82 -24.89 -2.44
CA TYR A 85 -15.72 -23.54 -3.00
C TYR A 85 -15.77 -22.46 -1.92
N ILE A 86 -16.74 -22.55 -1.00
CA ILE A 86 -16.91 -21.58 0.11
C ILE A 86 -15.67 -21.55 0.99
N ILE A 87 -15.09 -22.72 1.34
CA ILE A 87 -13.88 -22.76 2.18
C ILE A 87 -12.71 -22.11 1.45
N ILE A 88 -12.46 -22.47 0.19
CA ILE A 88 -11.35 -21.92 -0.59
C ILE A 88 -11.53 -20.42 -0.81
N SER A 89 -12.73 -19.97 -1.22
CA SER A 89 -13.00 -18.56 -1.46
C SER A 89 -12.86 -17.74 -0.18
N PHE A 90 -13.36 -18.25 0.95
CA PHE A 90 -13.23 -17.58 2.25
C PHE A 90 -11.77 -17.43 2.66
N LEU A 91 -10.96 -18.50 2.56
CA LEU A 91 -9.53 -18.43 2.89
C LEU A 91 -8.78 -17.43 2.01
N VAL A 92 -9.06 -17.40 0.71
CA VAL A 92 -8.42 -16.46 -0.22
C VAL A 92 -8.82 -15.02 0.10
N VAL A 93 -10.10 -14.74 0.30
CA VAL A 93 -10.60 -13.38 0.60
C VAL A 93 -10.05 -12.88 1.92
N VAL A 94 -10.06 -13.70 2.98
CA VAL A 94 -9.53 -13.32 4.30
C VAL A 94 -8.02 -13.07 4.23
N ASN A 95 -7.26 -13.97 3.61
CA ASN A 95 -5.81 -13.82 3.52
C ASN A 95 -5.41 -12.60 2.67
N MET A 96 -6.11 -12.35 1.57
CA MET A 96 -5.92 -11.13 0.77
C MET A 96 -6.22 -9.87 1.59
N TYR A 97 -7.33 -9.86 2.34
CA TYR A 97 -7.73 -8.72 3.16
C TYR A 97 -6.71 -8.43 4.27
N ILE A 98 -6.24 -9.47 4.97
CA ILE A 98 -5.18 -9.33 5.99
C ILE A 98 -3.89 -8.80 5.35
N ALA A 99 -3.49 -9.32 4.18
CA ALA A 99 -2.28 -8.88 3.49
C ALA A 99 -2.35 -7.39 3.12
N VAL A 100 -3.47 -6.95 2.52
CA VAL A 100 -3.67 -5.54 2.15
C VAL A 100 -3.67 -4.63 3.38
N ILE A 101 -4.30 -5.06 4.47
CA ILE A 101 -4.29 -4.29 5.72
C ILE A 101 -2.86 -4.17 6.27
N LEU A 102 -2.13 -5.28 6.36
CA LEU A 102 -0.77 -5.28 6.87
C LEU A 102 0.16 -4.42 6.02
N GLU A 103 0.02 -4.46 4.70
CA GLU A 103 0.79 -3.63 3.77
C GLU A 103 0.49 -2.14 4.00
N ASN A 104 -0.78 -1.76 4.12
CA ASN A 104 -1.15 -0.37 4.42
C ASN A 104 -0.61 0.11 5.77
N PHE A 105 -0.69 -0.75 6.80
CA PHE A 105 -0.12 -0.41 8.11
C PHE A 105 1.41 -0.34 8.08
N SER A 106 2.07 -1.20 7.30
CA SER A 106 3.53 -1.16 7.12
C SER A 106 3.95 0.16 6.50
N VAL A 107 3.30 0.57 5.39
CA VAL A 107 3.58 1.85 4.71
C VAL A 107 3.36 3.03 5.65
N ALA A 108 2.21 3.07 6.35
CA ALA A 108 1.94 4.14 7.31
C ALA A 108 2.95 4.18 8.48
N THR A 109 3.47 3.02 8.88
CA THR A 109 4.48 2.92 9.93
C THR A 109 5.84 3.41 9.43
N GLU A 110 6.23 3.05 8.20
CA GLU A 110 7.46 3.53 7.55
C GLU A 110 7.45 5.06 7.43
N GLU A 111 6.37 5.66 6.97
CA GLU A 111 6.22 7.13 6.91
C GLU A 111 6.34 7.79 8.29
N SER A 112 5.84 7.14 9.35
CA SER A 112 5.95 7.66 10.72
C SER A 112 7.29 7.39 11.41
N ALA A 113 8.06 6.44 10.89
CA ALA A 113 9.32 5.99 11.45
C ALA A 113 10.53 6.61 10.75
N GLU A 114 10.31 7.45 9.71
CA GLU A 114 11.38 8.28 9.16
C GLU A 114 11.98 9.14 10.27
N PRO A 115 13.30 9.06 10.53
CA PRO A 115 13.92 9.80 11.62
C PRO A 115 13.87 11.32 11.44
N LEU A 116 13.52 11.80 10.25
CA LEU A 116 13.37 13.19 9.87
C LEU A 116 12.13 13.33 8.98
N GLY A 117 11.15 14.12 9.43
CA GLY A 117 9.97 14.48 8.65
C GLY A 117 10.06 15.89 8.04
N GLU A 118 9.04 16.30 7.29
CA GLU A 118 8.95 17.66 6.73
C GLU A 118 8.97 18.74 7.83
N ASP A 119 8.31 18.48 8.97
CA ASP A 119 8.26 19.37 10.12
C ASP A 119 9.66 19.69 10.69
N ASP A 120 10.60 18.73 10.64
CA ASP A 120 11.97 18.93 11.12
C ASP A 120 12.76 19.90 10.22
N PHE A 121 12.50 19.86 8.91
CA PHE A 121 13.09 20.79 7.95
C PHE A 121 12.49 22.19 8.08
N GLU A 122 11.18 22.30 8.33
CA GLU A 122 10.53 23.58 8.60
C GLU A 122 11.10 24.23 9.88
N MET A 123 11.21 23.47 10.98
CA MET A 123 11.86 23.92 12.22
C MET A 123 13.30 24.40 11.98
N PHE A 124 14.07 23.69 11.16
CA PHE A 124 15.43 24.13 10.80
C PHE A 124 15.44 25.51 10.15
N TYR A 125 14.57 25.75 9.15
CA TYR A 125 14.52 27.03 8.45
C TYR A 125 13.99 28.18 9.33
N GLU A 126 13.01 27.91 10.21
CA GLU A 126 12.53 28.90 11.18
C GLU A 126 13.62 29.35 12.16
N VAL A 127 14.48 28.43 12.59
CA VAL A 127 15.64 28.78 13.41
C VAL A 127 16.70 29.49 12.56
N TRP A 128 16.94 29.04 11.33
CA TRP A 128 17.92 29.63 10.41
C TRP A 128 17.65 31.11 10.14
N GLU A 129 16.39 31.48 9.91
CA GLU A 129 15.98 32.87 9.63
C GLU A 129 16.40 33.84 10.76
N LYS A 130 16.49 33.36 12.01
CA LYS A 130 16.96 34.16 13.16
C LYS A 130 18.45 34.47 13.11
N PHE A 131 19.24 33.62 12.45
CA PHE A 131 20.70 33.75 12.31
C PHE A 131 21.12 34.39 10.98
N ASP A 132 20.28 34.29 9.95
CA ASP A 132 20.44 34.93 8.65
C ASP A 132 19.16 35.70 8.20
N PRO A 133 18.82 36.82 8.85
CA PRO A 133 17.61 37.60 8.51
C PRO A 133 17.66 38.24 7.12
N GLY A 134 18.85 38.31 6.52
CA GLY A 134 19.06 38.86 5.18
C GLY A 134 18.89 37.84 4.07
N ALA A 135 18.54 36.58 4.39
CA ALA A 135 18.47 35.47 3.45
C ALA A 135 19.74 35.35 2.58
N THR A 136 20.90 35.58 3.19
CA THR A 136 22.19 35.50 2.50
C THR A 136 22.62 34.07 2.21
N GLN A 137 21.97 33.09 2.84
CA GLN A 137 22.29 31.65 2.83
C GLN A 137 23.59 31.28 3.53
N PHE A 138 24.20 32.22 4.27
CA PHE A 138 25.45 32.01 4.97
C PHE A 138 25.35 32.48 6.42
N ILE A 139 26.02 31.75 7.32
CA ILE A 139 26.31 32.21 8.68
C ILE A 139 27.81 32.17 8.94
N GLU A 140 28.29 33.00 9.86
CA GLU A 140 29.68 32.95 10.35
C GLU A 140 29.92 31.66 11.15
N PHE A 141 31.11 31.07 11.02
CA PHE A 141 31.52 29.86 11.75
C PHE A 141 31.36 30.02 13.27
N SER A 142 31.59 31.23 13.79
CA SER A 142 31.39 31.57 15.20
C SER A 142 29.96 31.35 15.70
N LYS A 143 28.95 31.55 14.83
CA LYS A 143 27.52 31.42 15.16
C LYS A 143 27.00 29.99 15.04
N LEU A 144 27.73 29.10 14.35
CA LEU A 144 27.33 27.70 14.14
C LEU A 144 27.02 26.97 15.45
N PHE A 145 27.83 27.18 16.48
CA PHE A 145 27.67 26.52 17.79
C PHE A 145 26.37 26.91 18.50
N ASP A 146 25.96 28.17 18.34
CA ASP A 146 24.72 28.71 18.91
C ASP A 146 23.51 28.27 18.09
N PHE A 147 23.64 28.30 16.75
CA PHE A 147 22.64 27.79 15.83
C PHE A 147 22.31 26.32 16.11
N ALA A 148 23.32 25.45 16.14
CA ALA A 148 23.14 24.03 16.36
C ALA A 148 22.50 23.68 17.72
N ALA A 149 22.72 24.54 18.73
CA ALA A 149 22.13 24.39 20.06
C ALA A 149 20.72 25.00 20.19
N SER A 150 20.28 25.76 19.19
CA SER A 150 18.96 26.41 19.15
C SER A 150 17.91 25.60 18.37
N LEU A 151 18.34 24.55 17.67
CA LEU A 151 17.46 23.59 17.00
C LEU A 151 16.76 22.68 18.01
N GLU A 152 15.67 22.05 17.59
CA GLU A 152 14.96 21.04 18.37
C GLU A 152 15.40 19.62 17.97
N PRO A 153 15.23 18.59 18.84
CA PRO A 153 15.42 17.20 18.43
C PRO A 153 14.56 16.90 17.20
N PRO A 154 15.07 16.14 16.22
CA PRO A 154 16.31 15.36 16.21
C PRO A 154 17.55 16.14 15.72
N LEU A 155 17.40 17.33 15.13
CA LEU A 155 18.51 18.10 14.55
C LEU A 155 19.36 18.85 15.60
N LEU A 156 18.87 18.99 16.83
CA LEU A 156 19.59 19.58 17.97
C LEU A 156 20.97 18.95 18.21
N ILE A 157 21.98 19.81 18.40
CA ILE A 157 23.30 19.46 18.92
C ILE A 157 23.58 20.30 20.18
N PRO A 158 23.32 19.75 21.38
CA PRO A 158 23.41 20.51 22.63
C PRO A 158 24.86 20.88 22.95
N LYS A 159 25.06 22.00 23.65
CA LYS A 159 26.39 22.38 24.13
C LYS A 159 26.85 21.43 25.25
N PRO A 160 28.16 21.09 25.31
CA PRO A 160 29.24 21.55 24.44
C PRO A 160 29.31 20.78 23.10
N ASN A 161 29.12 21.49 21.99
CA ASN A 161 29.01 20.91 20.63
C ASN A 161 30.24 21.18 19.73
N LYS A 162 31.26 21.89 20.23
CA LYS A 162 32.42 22.32 19.43
C LYS A 162 33.16 21.16 18.76
N VAL A 163 33.49 20.12 19.53
CA VAL A 163 34.25 18.96 19.03
C VAL A 163 33.45 18.23 17.96
N GLN A 164 32.16 18.05 18.17
CA GLN A 164 31.27 17.36 17.24
C GLN A 164 31.11 18.13 15.93
N LEU A 165 30.91 19.45 15.98
CA LEU A 165 30.76 20.29 14.78
C LEU A 165 32.07 20.40 13.98
N ILE A 166 33.23 20.43 14.64
CA ILE A 166 34.54 20.39 13.96
C ILE A 166 34.75 19.03 13.28
N ALA A 167 34.33 17.93 13.92
CA ALA A 167 34.45 16.59 13.35
C ALA A 167 33.54 16.33 12.14
N MET A 168 32.54 17.19 11.89
CA MET A 168 31.68 17.11 10.71
C MET A 168 32.35 17.63 9.43
N ASP A 169 33.49 18.33 9.55
CA ASP A 169 34.28 18.83 8.41
C ASP A 169 33.46 19.69 7.42
N LEU A 170 32.68 20.64 7.95
CA LEU A 170 31.85 21.54 7.15
C LEU A 170 32.71 22.44 6.25
N PRO A 171 32.37 22.60 4.96
CA PRO A 171 33.11 23.46 4.04
C PRO A 171 32.97 24.94 4.43
N ILE A 172 34.10 25.59 4.68
CA ILE A 172 34.16 27.01 5.02
C ILE A 172 34.49 27.81 3.76
N VAL A 173 33.65 28.79 3.43
CA VAL A 173 33.84 29.71 2.30
C VAL A 173 34.52 31.01 2.72
N SER A 174 34.76 31.91 1.76
CA SER A 174 35.42 33.19 2.01
C SER A 174 34.72 34.03 3.10
N GLY A 175 35.52 34.45 4.08
CA GLY A 175 35.06 35.25 5.22
C GLY A 175 34.64 34.43 6.45
N ASP A 176 35.13 33.20 6.60
CA ASP A 176 34.82 32.32 7.75
C ASP A 176 33.32 32.05 7.88
N ARG A 177 32.68 31.78 6.72
CA ARG A 177 31.24 31.53 6.60
C ARG A 177 30.97 30.12 6.11
N ILE A 178 29.79 29.60 6.44
CA ILE A 178 29.33 28.27 6.04
C ILE A 178 27.96 28.41 5.40
N HIS A 179 27.72 27.64 4.34
CA HIS A 179 26.47 27.66 3.60
C HIS A 179 25.36 26.87 4.32
N CYS A 180 24.12 27.37 4.24
CA CYS A 180 22.93 26.76 4.85
C CYS A 180 22.77 25.28 4.49
N LEU A 181 22.91 24.97 3.21
CA LEU A 181 22.68 23.62 2.70
C LEU A 181 23.72 22.62 3.20
N ASP A 182 24.97 23.05 3.37
CA ASP A 182 26.03 22.19 3.89
C ASP A 182 25.78 21.83 5.36
N ILE A 183 25.27 22.78 6.15
CA ILE A 183 24.89 22.56 7.54
C ILE A 183 23.69 21.61 7.62
N LEU A 184 22.64 21.89 6.83
CA LEU A 184 21.44 21.06 6.80
C LEU A 184 21.78 19.62 6.41
N PHE A 185 22.55 19.44 5.33
CA PHE A 185 22.97 18.13 4.87
C PHE A 185 23.82 17.38 5.92
N ALA A 186 24.78 18.04 6.56
CA ALA A 186 25.61 17.42 7.60
C ALA A 186 24.78 16.99 8.81
N PHE A 187 23.77 17.78 9.20
CA PHE A 187 22.93 17.47 10.36
C PHE A 187 21.95 16.35 10.03
N THR A 188 21.38 16.36 8.83
CA THR A 188 20.57 15.26 8.30
C THR A 188 21.37 13.96 8.23
N LYS A 189 22.60 14.00 7.69
CA LYS A 189 23.52 12.85 7.64
C LYS A 189 23.84 12.30 9.02
N ARG A 190 24.00 13.17 10.04
CA ARG A 190 24.23 12.72 11.42
C ARG A 190 23.05 11.91 11.96
N VAL A 191 21.82 12.33 11.66
CA VAL A 191 20.60 11.68 12.20
C VAL A 191 20.30 10.38 11.45
N LEU A 192 20.42 10.37 10.12
CA LEU A 192 20.11 9.22 9.27
C LEU A 192 21.24 8.17 9.20
N GLY A 193 22.49 8.57 9.48
CA GLY A 193 23.66 7.71 9.37
C GLY A 193 24.30 7.74 7.98
N GLU A 194 25.36 6.95 7.77
CA GLU A 194 26.00 6.80 6.47
C GLU A 194 25.34 5.65 5.69
N SER A 195 24.62 5.97 4.62
CA SER A 195 24.11 5.02 3.63
C SER A 195 24.35 5.56 2.22
N ASP A 196 24.37 4.67 1.22
CA ASP A 196 24.47 5.05 -0.20
C ASP A 196 23.29 5.93 -0.65
N GLU A 197 22.19 5.95 0.11
CA GLU A 197 21.01 6.79 -0.13
C GLU A 197 21.24 8.27 0.21
N MET A 198 22.28 8.58 1.00
CA MET A 198 22.60 9.95 1.40
C MET A 198 23.04 10.83 0.23
N ASP A 199 23.71 10.27 -0.77
CA ASP A 199 24.10 11.02 -1.98
C ASP A 199 22.88 11.38 -2.82
N ALA A 200 21.90 10.48 -2.92
CA ALA A 200 20.62 10.75 -3.58
C ALA A 200 19.80 11.81 -2.80
N LEU A 201 19.81 11.74 -1.47
CA LEU A 201 19.15 12.72 -0.61
C LEU A 201 19.77 14.12 -0.79
N ARG A 202 21.10 14.21 -0.91
CA ARG A 202 21.79 15.49 -1.18
C ARG A 202 21.26 16.16 -2.44
N VAL A 203 21.15 15.41 -3.53
CA VAL A 203 20.66 15.91 -4.82
C VAL A 203 19.20 16.38 -4.70
N GLN A 204 18.35 15.64 -3.99
CA GLN A 204 16.96 16.05 -3.76
C GLN A 204 16.87 17.34 -2.93
N MET A 205 17.71 17.48 -1.91
CA MET A 205 17.76 18.69 -1.09
C MET A 205 18.26 19.90 -1.90
N GLU A 206 19.29 19.71 -2.74
CA GLU A 206 19.78 20.72 -3.68
C GLU A 206 18.68 21.15 -4.66
N ASP A 207 17.95 20.21 -5.26
CA ASP A 207 16.86 20.50 -6.20
C ASP A 207 15.69 21.24 -5.53
N ARG A 208 15.24 20.79 -4.34
CA ARG A 208 14.20 21.49 -3.57
C ARG A 208 14.64 22.90 -3.20
N PHE A 209 15.89 23.08 -2.77
CA PHE A 209 16.45 24.37 -2.38
C PHE A 209 16.54 25.34 -3.58
N MET A 210 16.96 24.84 -4.74
CA MET A 210 17.01 25.61 -5.99
C MET A 210 15.63 25.99 -6.52
N ALA A 211 14.62 25.14 -6.31
CA ALA A 211 13.23 25.44 -6.65
C ALA A 211 12.63 26.52 -5.73
N ALA A 212 12.98 26.51 -4.45
CA ALA A 212 12.53 27.50 -3.47
C ALA A 212 13.26 28.86 -3.60
N ASN A 213 14.47 28.88 -4.18
CA ASN A 213 15.28 30.09 -4.32
C ASN A 213 15.80 30.28 -5.77
N PRO A 214 14.97 30.86 -6.68
CA PRO A 214 15.32 31.02 -8.10
C PRO A 214 16.45 32.01 -8.37
N SER A 215 16.87 32.81 -7.39
CA SER A 215 17.95 33.78 -7.54
C SER A 215 19.30 33.10 -7.52
N LYS A 216 19.70 32.57 -8.68
CA LYS A 216 21.09 32.28 -9.02
C LYS A 216 21.91 33.59 -8.95
N VAL A 217 22.51 33.87 -7.80
CA VAL A 217 23.76 34.62 -7.78
C VAL A 217 24.86 33.57 -7.78
N SER A 218 25.61 33.56 -8.87
CA SER A 218 26.65 32.60 -9.25
C SER A 218 27.53 32.16 -8.08
N TYR A 219 27.53 30.85 -7.83
CA TYR A 219 28.54 30.15 -7.04
C TYR A 219 29.82 30.06 -7.89
N GLU A 220 30.72 31.02 -7.72
CA GLU A 220 32.17 30.93 -7.97
C GLU A 220 32.91 31.60 -6.81
#